data_AF-A0A8X7U9I4-F1
#
_entry.id   AF-A0A8X7U9I4-F1
#
_cell.length_a   1.000
_cell.length_b   1.000
_cell.length_c   1.000
_cell.angle_alpha   90.00
_cell.angle_beta   90.00
_cell.angle_gamma   90.00
#
_symmetry.space_group_name_H-M   'P 1'
#
loop_
_entity.id
_entity.type
_entity.pdbx_description
1 polymer ?
#
loop_
_entity_poly.entity_id
_entity_poly.type
_entity_poly.pdbx_seq_one_letter_code
_entity_poly.pdbx_strand_id
1 'polypeptide(L)'
;MVQFAKRLVSKGVKVTIATTTYTASSVSTPSVSVEPISDGHDFIPLGVPGVSIDAYSESFKLNGSETLTRVIEKFKSTDSPIDSLVYDSFLPWGLEVARSNSISAAAFFTNNLTVCSVLRKFASGEFSLPADPISAPYLVRGLPALSYDELPSFVGRHWLSHAEHGEFF
;
A
#
# COMPACT_ATOMS: atom_id res chain seq x y z
N MET A 1 -1.88 -2.67 9.63
CA MET A 1 -2.79 -1.51 9.78
C MET A 1 -3.85 -1.68 10.87
N VAL A 2 -4.52 -2.83 11.03
CA VAL A 2 -5.55 -3.05 12.08
C VAL A 2 -5.09 -2.68 13.51
N GLN A 3 -3.86 -3.05 13.91
CA GLN A 3 -3.34 -2.70 15.23
C GLN A 3 -3.09 -1.19 15.40
N PHE A 4 -2.73 -0.50 14.32
CA PHE A 4 -2.61 0.96 14.32
C PHE A 4 -3.99 1.62 14.49
N ALA A 5 -5.00 1.14 13.77
CA ALA A 5 -6.39 1.59 13.95
C ALA A 5 -6.88 1.41 15.40
N LYS A 6 -6.61 0.27 16.04
CA LYS A 6 -6.95 0.04 17.46
C LYS A 6 -6.28 1.06 18.39
N ARG A 7 -5.02 1.44 18.12
CA ARG A 7 -4.31 2.47 18.90
C ARG A 7 -4.94 3.84 18.70
N LEU A 8 -5.34 4.21 17.48
CA LEU A 8 -6.06 5.47 17.22
C LEU A 8 -7.41 5.51 17.96
N VAL A 9 -8.17 4.42 17.93
CA VAL A 9 -9.43 4.30 18.68
C VAL A 9 -9.21 4.45 20.19
N SER A 10 -8.14 3.87 20.73
CA SER A 10 -7.79 4.05 22.15
C SER A 10 -7.47 5.50 22.55
N LYS A 11 -7.29 6.39 21.56
CA LYS A 11 -7.07 7.83 21.72
C LYS A 11 -8.29 8.67 21.35
N GLY A 12 -9.46 8.05 21.16
CA GLY A 12 -10.71 8.73 20.86
C GLY A 12 -10.92 9.06 19.37
N VAL A 13 -10.06 8.58 18.48
CA VAL A 13 -10.23 8.78 17.03
C VAL A 13 -11.19 7.72 16.50
N LYS A 14 -12.22 8.13 15.76
CA LYS A 14 -13.09 7.19 15.05
C LYS A 14 -12.36 6.67 13.81
N VAL A 15 -12.37 5.35 13.63
CA VAL A 15 -11.63 4.72 12.52
C VAL A 15 -12.54 3.75 11.76
N THR A 16 -12.53 3.89 10.44
CA THR A 16 -13.07 2.93 9.48
C THR A 16 -11.90 2.30 8.73
N ILE A 17 -11.85 0.97 8.68
CA ILE A 17 -10.88 0.22 7.88
C ILE A 17 -11.53 -0.13 6.55
N ALA A 18 -10.99 0.43 5.46
CA ALA A 18 -11.29 -0.01 4.11
C ALA A 18 -10.33 -1.15 3.73
N THR A 19 -10.86 -2.30 3.32
CA THR A 19 -10.05 -3.46 2.90
C THR A 19 -10.78 -4.25 1.82
N THR A 20 -10.09 -5.12 1.10
CA THR A 20 -10.71 -5.89 0.01
C THR A 20 -11.92 -6.69 0.49
N THR A 21 -12.93 -6.89 -0.35
CA THR A 21 -14.12 -7.71 -0.03
C THR A 21 -13.74 -9.07 0.56
N TYR A 22 -12.72 -9.71 -0.01
CA TYR A 22 -12.19 -10.99 0.45
C TYR A 22 -11.66 -10.94 1.91
N THR A 23 -10.99 -9.84 2.29
CA THR A 23 -10.35 -9.70 3.60
C THR A 23 -11.23 -9.03 4.65
N ALA A 24 -12.35 -8.40 4.25
CA ALA A 24 -13.23 -7.65 5.14
C ALA A 24 -13.74 -8.47 6.32
N SER A 25 -14.15 -9.72 6.07
CA SER A 25 -14.63 -10.65 7.11
C SER A 25 -13.54 -11.08 8.09
N SER A 26 -12.27 -11.00 7.70
CA SER A 26 -11.12 -11.35 8.54
C SER A 26 -10.78 -10.24 9.55
N VAL A 27 -11.28 -9.02 9.35
CA VAL A 27 -11.11 -7.92 10.30
C VAL A 27 -12.18 -8.02 11.39
N SER A 28 -11.94 -8.90 12.36
CA SER A 28 -12.85 -9.08 13.51
C SER A 28 -12.39 -8.23 14.70
N THR A 29 -13.00 -7.06 14.87
CA THR A 29 -12.78 -6.22 16.05
C THR A 29 -13.94 -5.25 16.26
N PRO A 30 -14.59 -5.22 17.44
CA PRO A 30 -15.76 -4.37 17.68
C PRO A 30 -15.41 -2.88 17.73
N SER A 31 -14.13 -2.54 17.88
CA SER A 31 -13.66 -1.17 18.08
C SER A 31 -13.54 -0.33 16.80
N VAL A 32 -13.63 -0.93 15.62
CA VAL A 32 -13.47 -0.24 14.33
C VAL A 32 -14.58 -0.64 13.38
N SER A 33 -15.04 0.31 12.56
CA SER A 33 -15.91 0.00 11.43
C SER A 33 -15.07 -0.60 10.29
N VAL A 34 -15.68 -1.48 9.50
CA VAL A 34 -15.04 -2.10 8.33
C VAL A 34 -15.92 -1.84 7.11
N GLU A 35 -15.33 -1.32 6.04
CA GLU A 35 -16.01 -1.11 4.76
C GLU A 35 -15.26 -1.90 3.67
N PRO A 36 -15.95 -2.77 2.92
CA PRO A 36 -15.31 -3.48 1.82
C PRO A 36 -15.05 -2.53 0.64
N ILE A 37 -13.90 -2.68 0.00
CA ILE A 37 -13.57 -2.11 -1.30
C ILE A 37 -13.25 -3.23 -2.28
N SER A 38 -13.46 -2.98 -3.57
CA SER A 38 -13.21 -3.99 -4.61
C SER A 38 -11.78 -3.94 -5.10
N ASP A 39 -11.19 -5.10 -5.35
CA ASP A 39 -9.92 -5.25 -6.09
C ASP A 39 -10.14 -5.80 -7.52
N GLY A 40 -11.40 -5.83 -7.96
CA GLY A 40 -11.84 -6.45 -9.22
C GLY A 40 -11.88 -7.98 -9.18
N HIS A 41 -11.55 -8.60 -8.03
CA HIS A 41 -11.53 -10.05 -7.82
C HIS A 41 -12.32 -10.46 -6.58
N ASP A 42 -13.42 -9.78 -6.28
CA ASP A 42 -14.17 -9.89 -5.00
C ASP A 42 -14.62 -11.31 -4.61
N PHE A 43 -14.78 -12.20 -5.59
CA PHE A 43 -15.25 -13.57 -5.40
C PHE A 43 -14.14 -14.62 -5.52
N ILE A 44 -12.89 -14.18 -5.70
CA ILE A 44 -11.74 -15.05 -5.97
C ILE A 44 -10.65 -14.75 -4.93
N PRO A 45 -10.06 -15.78 -4.27
CA PRO A 45 -8.97 -15.55 -3.33
C PRO A 45 -7.75 -14.87 -3.96
N LEU A 46 -7.05 -14.07 -3.17
CA LEU A 46 -5.73 -13.57 -3.54
C LEU A 46 -4.76 -14.74 -3.79
N GLY A 47 -4.02 -14.68 -4.88
CA GLY A 47 -2.99 -15.68 -5.21
C GLY A 47 -3.47 -16.87 -6.03
N VAL A 48 -4.60 -16.75 -6.76
CA VAL A 48 -4.94 -17.74 -7.79
C VAL A 48 -3.80 -17.84 -8.81
N PRO A 49 -3.27 -19.06 -9.06
CA PRO A 49 -2.24 -19.26 -10.07
C PRO A 49 -2.67 -18.71 -11.42
N GLY A 50 -1.83 -17.87 -12.04
CA GLY A 50 -2.05 -17.34 -13.39
C GLY A 50 -2.47 -15.87 -13.47
N VAL A 51 -2.74 -15.20 -12.34
CA VAL A 51 -2.93 -13.74 -12.33
C VAL A 51 -1.58 -13.07 -12.14
N SER A 52 -1.16 -12.26 -13.12
CA SER A 52 0.03 -11.42 -13.00
C SER A 52 -0.16 -10.41 -11.86
N ILE A 53 0.91 -10.13 -11.10
CA ILE A 53 0.90 -9.11 -10.05
C ILE A 53 0.59 -7.72 -10.63
N ASP A 54 1.03 -7.43 -11.85
CA ASP A 54 0.73 -6.16 -12.54
C ASP A 54 -0.76 -6.07 -12.87
N ALA A 55 -1.32 -7.14 -13.44
CA ALA A 55 -2.74 -7.20 -13.76
C ALA A 55 -3.62 -7.07 -12.50
N TYR A 56 -3.20 -7.69 -11.41
CA TYR A 56 -3.86 -7.52 -10.11
C TYR A 56 -3.73 -6.08 -9.61
N SER A 57 -2.54 -5.48 -9.66
CA SER A 57 -2.29 -4.12 -9.22
C SER A 57 -3.12 -3.09 -9.98
N GLU A 58 -3.18 -3.18 -11.31
CA GLU A 58 -4.00 -2.29 -12.14
C GLU A 58 -5.49 -2.51 -11.93
N SER A 59 -5.94 -3.76 -11.79
CA SER A 59 -7.32 -4.06 -11.40
C SER A 59 -7.66 -3.44 -10.05
N PHE A 60 -6.77 -3.57 -9.06
CA PHE A 60 -7.02 -3.04 -7.73
C PHE A 60 -6.96 -1.51 -7.73
N LYS A 61 -6.05 -0.89 -8.47
CA LYS A 61 -6.02 0.56 -8.65
C LYS A 61 -7.33 1.07 -9.24
N LEU A 62 -7.83 0.45 -10.31
CA LEU A 62 -9.07 0.86 -10.97
C LEU A 62 -10.29 0.69 -10.04
N ASN A 63 -10.54 -0.53 -9.57
CA ASN A 63 -11.73 -0.87 -8.78
C ASN A 63 -11.64 -0.34 -7.33
N GLY A 64 -10.45 -0.37 -6.75
CA GLY A 64 -10.19 0.05 -5.37
C GLY A 64 -10.29 1.55 -5.21
N SER A 65 -9.76 2.33 -6.16
CA SER A 65 -9.89 3.80 -6.11
C SER A 65 -11.34 4.27 -6.26
N GLU A 66 -12.11 3.65 -7.16
CA GLU A 66 -13.53 3.94 -7.35
C GLU A 66 -14.35 3.59 -6.08
N THR A 67 -14.19 2.36 -5.58
CA THR A 67 -14.97 1.91 -4.43
C THR A 67 -14.56 2.59 -3.13
N LEU A 68 -13.28 2.92 -2.93
CA LEU A 68 -12.82 3.74 -1.81
C LEU A 68 -13.41 5.17 -1.88
N THR A 69 -13.50 5.75 -3.07
CA THR A 69 -14.15 7.06 -3.27
C THR A 69 -15.61 7.01 -2.84
N ARG A 70 -16.35 5.97 -3.24
CA ARG A 70 -17.73 5.77 -2.81
C ARG A 70 -17.86 5.60 -1.29
N VAL A 71 -16.91 4.91 -0.65
CA VAL A 71 -16.86 4.83 0.83
C VAL A 71 -16.69 6.21 1.45
N ILE A 72 -15.77 7.04 0.94
CA ILE A 72 -15.58 8.41 1.44
C ILE A 72 -16.85 9.24 1.26
N GLU A 73 -17.47 9.18 0.09
CA GLU A 73 -18.72 9.89 -0.21
C GLU A 73 -19.89 9.45 0.67
N LYS A 74 -20.02 8.16 0.95
CA LYS A 74 -21.03 7.61 1.87
C LYS A 74 -20.95 8.24 3.26
N PHE A 75 -19.74 8.53 3.75
CA PHE A 75 -19.56 9.13 5.07
C PHE A 75 -19.80 10.65 5.09
N LYS A 76 -19.75 11.34 3.95
CA LYS A 76 -19.98 12.80 3.86
C LYS A 76 -21.36 13.23 4.39
N SER A 77 -22.36 12.35 4.29
CA SER A 77 -23.73 12.62 4.74
C SER A 77 -24.02 12.16 6.17
N THR A 78 -23.02 11.64 6.89
CA THR A 78 -23.16 11.17 8.27
C THR A 78 -22.68 12.21 9.27
N ASP A 79 -22.99 12.02 10.56
CA ASP A 79 -22.47 12.85 11.65
C ASP A 79 -20.94 12.71 11.88
N SER A 80 -20.26 11.96 11.03
CA SER A 80 -18.84 11.64 11.17
C SER A 80 -18.19 11.44 9.79
N PRO A 81 -18.04 12.53 9.01
CA PRO A 81 -17.33 12.48 7.74
C PRO A 81 -15.89 11.97 7.90
N ILE A 82 -15.33 11.45 6.80
CA ILE A 82 -13.91 11.05 6.76
C ILE A 82 -13.09 12.29 6.41
N ASP A 83 -12.25 12.74 7.34
CA ASP A 83 -11.38 13.91 7.15
C ASP A 83 -9.93 13.55 6.78
N SER A 84 -9.56 12.26 6.89
CA SER A 84 -8.20 11.79 6.67
C SER A 84 -8.15 10.34 6.20
N LEU A 85 -7.27 10.05 5.25
CA LEU A 85 -6.97 8.72 4.75
C LEU A 85 -5.55 8.29 5.13
N VAL A 86 -5.43 7.14 5.77
CA VAL A 86 -4.16 6.45 5.97
C VAL A 86 -4.12 5.24 5.04
N TYR A 87 -3.25 5.26 4.03
CA TYR A 87 -3.18 4.23 3.00
C TYR A 87 -1.88 3.42 3.09
N ASP A 88 -1.87 2.16 2.65
CA ASP A 88 -0.63 1.38 2.57
C ASP A 88 0.28 2.01 1.51
N SER A 89 1.58 2.18 1.81
CA SER A 89 2.54 2.81 0.89
C SER A 89 2.64 2.12 -0.48
N PHE A 90 2.29 0.83 -0.60
CA PHE A 90 2.25 0.12 -1.88
C PHE A 90 0.99 0.37 -2.70
N LEU A 91 0.01 1.10 -2.17
CA LEU A 91 -1.21 1.50 -2.85
C LEU A 91 -1.22 3.02 -3.05
N PRO A 92 -0.26 3.59 -3.83
CA PRO A 92 -0.07 5.02 -3.96
C PRO A 92 -1.32 5.74 -4.46
N TRP A 93 -2.16 5.05 -5.24
CA TRP A 93 -3.47 5.53 -5.70
C TRP A 93 -4.40 6.02 -4.58
N GLY A 94 -4.18 5.60 -3.33
CA GLY A 94 -4.88 6.15 -2.17
C GLY A 94 -4.65 7.65 -1.99
N LEU A 95 -3.46 8.15 -2.35
CA LEU A 95 -3.14 9.57 -2.30
C LEU A 95 -4.00 10.38 -3.29
N GLU A 96 -4.17 9.90 -4.52
CA GLU A 96 -5.03 10.53 -5.53
C GLU A 96 -6.49 10.55 -5.09
N VAL A 97 -6.98 9.47 -4.47
CA VAL A 97 -8.34 9.39 -3.90
C VAL A 97 -8.53 10.45 -2.80
N ALA A 98 -7.57 10.57 -1.87
CA ALA A 98 -7.63 11.55 -0.81
C ALA A 98 -7.61 12.99 -1.35
N ARG A 99 -6.71 13.29 -2.30
CA ARG A 99 -6.63 14.60 -2.98
C ARG A 99 -7.93 14.95 -3.69
N SER A 100 -8.49 14.01 -4.45
CA SER A 100 -9.74 14.20 -5.19
C SER A 100 -10.94 14.47 -4.26
N ASN A 101 -10.88 13.94 -3.03
CA ASN A 101 -11.90 14.17 -2.01
C ASN A 101 -11.57 15.32 -1.06
N SER A 102 -10.48 16.06 -1.27
CA SER A 102 -10.03 17.17 -0.41
C SER A 102 -9.83 16.79 1.06
N ILE A 103 -9.34 15.57 1.33
CA ILE A 103 -9.04 15.08 2.67
C ILE A 103 -7.53 14.92 2.87
N SER A 104 -7.08 14.95 4.13
CA SER A 104 -5.66 14.73 4.45
C SER A 104 -5.25 13.29 4.13
N ALA A 105 -3.99 13.08 3.75
CA ALA A 105 -3.47 11.76 3.43
C ALA A 105 -2.17 11.47 4.19
N ALA A 106 -1.98 10.22 4.62
CA ALA A 106 -0.72 9.74 5.15
C ALA A 106 -0.41 8.33 4.63
N ALA A 107 0.80 8.14 4.11
CA ALA A 107 1.30 6.83 3.75
C ALA A 107 1.67 6.04 5.01
N PHE A 108 1.29 4.77 5.06
CA PHE A 108 1.62 3.83 6.12
C PHE A 108 2.53 2.73 5.56
N PHE A 109 3.78 2.73 6.00
CA PHE A 109 4.76 1.73 5.60
C PHE A 109 4.61 0.49 6.48
N THR A 110 4.18 -0.61 5.88
CA THR A 110 4.03 -1.92 6.56
C THR A 110 5.33 -2.72 6.60
N ASN A 111 6.35 -2.30 5.84
CA ASN A 111 7.68 -2.91 5.84
C ASN A 111 8.55 -2.43 7.02
N ASN A 112 9.63 -3.16 7.27
CA ASN A 112 10.64 -2.71 8.22
C ASN A 112 11.41 -1.48 7.69
N LEU A 113 12.06 -0.74 8.60
CA LEU A 113 12.81 0.48 8.25
C LEU A 113 13.98 0.22 7.29
N THR A 114 14.58 -0.96 7.33
CA THR A 114 15.68 -1.35 6.44
C THR A 114 15.20 -1.35 4.99
N VAL A 115 14.10 -2.05 4.71
CA VAL A 115 13.48 -2.11 3.39
C VAL A 115 13.08 -0.71 2.95
N CYS A 116 12.38 0.06 3.79
CA CYS A 116 12.01 1.44 3.44
C CYS A 116 13.23 2.32 3.09
N SER A 117 14.35 2.17 3.82
CA SER A 117 15.57 2.94 3.57
C SER A 117 16.26 2.55 2.27
N VAL A 118 16.25 1.25 1.93
CA VAL A 118 16.73 0.74 0.65
C VAL A 118 15.85 1.24 -0.50
N LEU A 119 14.52 1.09 -0.39
CA LEU A 119 13.58 1.54 -1.42
C LEU A 119 13.67 3.03 -1.70
N ARG A 120 13.87 3.84 -0.65
CA ARG A 120 14.11 5.28 -0.81
C ARG A 120 15.32 5.57 -1.69
N LYS A 121 16.41 4.80 -1.60
CA LYS A 121 17.59 4.98 -2.45
C LYS A 121 17.27 4.76 -3.93
N PHE A 122 16.50 3.72 -4.23
CA PHE A 122 16.02 3.48 -5.59
C PHE A 122 15.06 4.58 -6.06
N ALA A 123 14.07 4.97 -5.25
CA ALA A 123 13.11 6.03 -5.56
C ALA A 123 13.79 7.38 -5.85
N SER A 124 14.85 7.70 -5.09
CA SER A 124 15.63 8.94 -5.28
C SER A 124 16.63 8.88 -6.45
N GLY A 125 16.76 7.73 -7.13
CA GLY A 125 17.75 7.51 -8.19
C GLY A 125 19.19 7.35 -7.70
N GLU A 126 19.43 7.31 -6.39
CA GLU A 126 20.75 7.03 -5.82
C GLU A 126 21.22 5.60 -6.13
N PHE A 127 20.29 4.65 -6.23
CA PHE A 127 20.52 3.32 -6.79
C PHE A 127 19.76 3.17 -8.10
N SER A 128 20.39 2.52 -9.08
CA SER A 128 19.76 2.26 -10.38
C SER A 128 18.68 1.19 -10.30
N LEU A 129 17.59 1.37 -11.05
CA LEU A 129 16.55 0.35 -11.28
C LEU A 129 16.64 -0.15 -12.74
N PRO A 130 16.74 -1.48 -12.98
CA PRO A 130 16.93 -2.53 -11.98
C PRO A 130 18.30 -2.40 -11.29
N ALA A 131 18.38 -2.93 -10.07
CA ALA A 131 19.62 -3.06 -9.32
C ALA A 131 20.64 -3.87 -10.14
N ASP A 132 21.85 -3.33 -10.26
CA ASP A 132 22.96 -3.98 -10.94
C ASP A 132 23.86 -4.78 -9.95
N PRO A 133 23.98 -6.11 -10.10
CA PRO A 133 24.84 -6.93 -9.24
C PRO A 133 26.29 -6.44 -9.12
N ILE A 134 26.82 -5.77 -10.15
CA ILE A 134 28.20 -5.26 -10.17
C ILE A 134 28.33 -4.01 -9.28
N SER A 135 27.25 -3.26 -9.09
CA SER A 135 27.20 -2.07 -8.24
C SER A 135 27.20 -2.39 -6.73
N ALA A 136 27.22 -3.67 -6.34
CA ALA A 136 27.35 -4.07 -4.95
C ALA A 136 28.75 -3.75 -4.39
N PRO A 137 28.87 -3.48 -3.08
CA PRO A 137 27.81 -3.49 -2.08
C PRO A 137 26.94 -2.23 -2.10
N TYR A 138 25.66 -2.38 -1.78
CA TYR A 138 24.73 -1.27 -1.62
C TYR A 138 24.85 -0.67 -0.22
N LEU A 139 25.18 0.62 -0.17
CA LEU A 139 25.45 1.34 1.07
C LEU A 139 24.26 2.22 1.46
N VAL A 140 23.63 1.89 2.59
CA VAL A 140 22.57 2.69 3.20
C VAL A 140 23.03 3.11 4.58
N ARG A 141 22.92 4.41 4.88
CA ARG A 141 23.36 4.95 6.17
C ARG A 141 22.70 4.22 7.33
N GLY A 142 23.50 3.68 8.24
CA GLY A 142 23.02 2.97 9.43
C GLY A 142 22.72 1.48 9.22
N LEU A 143 22.94 0.95 8.02
CA LEU A 143 22.87 -0.47 7.73
C LEU A 143 24.27 -1.03 7.42
N PRO A 144 24.50 -2.34 7.63
CA PRO A 144 25.62 -3.04 7.03
C PRO A 144 25.61 -2.91 5.51
N ALA A 145 26.78 -3.09 4.89
CA ALA A 145 26.90 -3.19 3.44
C ALA A 145 26.06 -4.37 2.93
N LEU A 146 25.10 -4.09 2.04
CA LEU A 146 24.20 -5.11 1.50
C LEU A 146 24.75 -5.67 0.19
N SER A 147 24.76 -6.99 0.07
CA SER A 147 24.99 -7.67 -1.20
C SER A 147 23.77 -7.54 -2.13
N TYR A 148 23.95 -7.89 -3.41
CA TYR A 148 22.86 -7.89 -4.38
C TYR A 148 21.70 -8.81 -3.96
N ASP A 149 22.02 -10.00 -3.43
CA ASP A 149 21.02 -11.01 -3.08
C ASP A 149 20.25 -10.65 -1.79
N GLU A 150 20.68 -9.64 -1.04
CA GLU A 150 19.99 -9.10 0.14
C GLU A 150 19.02 -7.96 -0.19
N LEU A 151 18.98 -7.53 -1.45
CA LEU A 151 18.02 -6.53 -1.90
C LEU A 151 16.61 -7.13 -2.06
N PRO A 152 15.55 -6.31 -1.91
CA PRO A 152 14.20 -6.73 -2.27
C PRO A 152 14.14 -7.26 -3.71
N SER A 153 13.53 -8.42 -3.92
CA SER A 153 13.55 -9.09 -5.24
C SER A 153 13.03 -8.21 -6.38
N PHE A 154 12.02 -7.39 -6.11
CA PHE A 154 11.37 -6.49 -7.07
C PHE A 154 12.24 -5.29 -7.49
N VAL A 155 13.35 -4.97 -6.81
CA VAL A 155 14.31 -3.98 -7.32
C VAL A 155 15.40 -4.63 -8.20
N GLY A 156 15.54 -5.96 -8.15
CA GLY A 156 16.53 -6.72 -8.92
C GLY A 156 15.97 -7.24 -10.25
N ARG A 157 16.29 -8.49 -10.61
CA ARG A 157 15.84 -9.09 -11.89
C ARG A 157 14.32 -9.14 -12.08
N HIS A 158 13.54 -9.22 -10.99
CA HIS A 158 12.07 -9.20 -11.09
C HIS A 158 11.51 -7.86 -11.56
N TRP A 159 12.28 -6.77 -11.44
CA TRP A 159 11.94 -5.47 -12.00
C TRP A 159 11.75 -5.54 -13.53
N LEU A 160 12.62 -6.27 -14.23
CA LEU A 160 12.60 -6.34 -15.70
C LEU A 160 11.31 -6.98 -16.26
N SER A 161 10.64 -7.81 -15.45
CA SER A 161 9.36 -8.40 -15.82
C SER A 161 8.14 -7.61 -15.34
N HIS A 162 8.34 -6.59 -14.50
CA HIS A 162 7.27 -5.82 -13.84
C HIS A 162 7.71 -4.36 -13.62
N ALA A 163 8.21 -3.70 -14.67
CA ALA A 163 8.85 -2.38 -14.57
C ALA A 163 7.88 -1.28 -14.10
N GLU A 164 6.56 -1.53 -14.21
CA GLU A 164 5.51 -0.64 -13.71
C GLU A 164 5.58 -0.49 -12.18
N HIS A 165 6.17 -1.44 -11.45
CA HIS A 165 6.25 -1.45 -9.98
C HIS A 165 7.07 -0.34 -9.32
N GLY A 166 7.85 0.47 -10.04
CA GLY A 166 8.59 1.57 -9.41
C GLY A 166 8.14 2.94 -9.85
N GLU A 167 6.98 3.02 -10.50
CA GLU A 167 6.11 4.17 -10.31
C GLU A 167 5.50 4.18 -8.88
N PHE A 168 5.65 3.09 -8.11
CA PHE A 168 5.12 2.94 -6.76
C PHE A 168 6.14 3.26 -5.64
N PHE A 169 7.39 3.64 -5.98
CA PHE A 169 8.45 3.99 -5.01
C PHE A 169 8.74 5.49 -4.95
#